data_AF-A0A1G7P6C3-F1
#
_entry.id   AF-A0A1G7P6C3-F1
#
_cell.length_a   1.000
_cell.length_b   1.000
_cell.length_c   1.000
_cell.angle_alpha   90.00
_cell.angle_beta   90.00
_cell.angle_gamma   90.00
#
_symmetry.space_group_name_H-M   'P 1'
#
loop_
_entity.id
_entity.type
_entity.pdbx_description
1 polymer ?
#
loop_
_entity_poly.entity_id
_entity_poly.type
_entity_poly.pdbx_seq_one_letter_code
_entity_poly.pdbx_strand_id
1 'polypeptide(L)'
;MKTMNKRNHSSSRISWNEAIYKLRTAEYRKDVQGYQSAQQWTSTHLLIITTQGHGTVQLDKKDYSLSRESAYWFAPAHTFGMKSEAEDGLEAYLFYFDMYREAEEGALLHPLHDEREFEHQETIAVTSAGELTLLCDAVVRMHGSESAQERFRAQYAFQELIYTLLNKKPSLTDHGSSSIERAKVYMELHYSDSLSIEQLGAIAGVSPKYFVDLFKKTFGLSSNDYLTELRMNKAKQFLNRSDVKLRDIAHQVGYQDEFYFSRKFKQVVGVSPSVYMKSRRKKIAAYGTGVAGYLLALNIIPYAAPLHPKWTKYYYDQYRYDIPVHLSAYRVNEHWEANIVKLHEAAPDVIVSIDGLAEEEQEQLGQVGNVCQVPSTRNWREQLVHTAKLLGEETEAANWLAQYDRRVDWVREQLPPGVKDETFLFVRILRKQIYAYCNRGIAEVVFDNLHLQQAFQWPEQVYNMELSLEQLALINPDRLLVNVCQESETLAAWEQLQESWRWQQLSAVRRQRVHLIHTDPWVEYSPIAMERMMDTMLQLLSGNCP
;
A
#
# COMPACT_ATOMS: atom_id res chain seq x y z
N MET A 1 -34.80 -63.70 -3.79
CA MET A 1 -33.87 -62.70 -3.24
C MET A 1 -33.63 -61.62 -4.29
N LYS A 2 -34.37 -60.51 -4.21
CA LYS A 2 -34.09 -59.20 -4.83
C LYS A 2 -35.18 -58.24 -4.34
N THR A 3 -34.98 -57.72 -3.13
CA THR A 3 -35.81 -56.71 -2.50
C THR A 3 -35.56 -55.37 -3.18
N MET A 4 -36.65 -54.74 -3.64
CA MET A 4 -36.73 -53.31 -3.95
C MET A 4 -36.12 -52.50 -2.80
N ASN A 5 -35.06 -51.74 -3.09
CA ASN A 5 -34.55 -50.74 -2.18
C ASN A 5 -35.03 -49.36 -2.65
N LYS A 6 -35.94 -48.77 -1.87
CA LYS A 6 -36.34 -47.37 -1.96
C LYS A 6 -35.08 -46.52 -1.89
N ARG A 7 -34.77 -45.76 -2.95
CA ARG A 7 -33.78 -44.67 -2.87
C ARG A 7 -34.42 -43.54 -2.07
N ASN A 8 -34.10 -43.48 -0.77
CA ASN A 8 -34.26 -42.27 0.03
C ASN A 8 -33.55 -41.11 -0.68
N HIS A 9 -34.31 -40.12 -1.16
CA HIS A 9 -33.75 -38.81 -1.46
C HIS A 9 -33.35 -38.18 -0.13
N SER A 10 -32.09 -38.38 0.24
CA SER A 10 -31.41 -37.61 1.27
C SER A 10 -31.25 -36.18 0.73
N SER A 11 -32.23 -35.31 0.95
CA SER A 11 -32.06 -33.87 0.75
C SER A 11 -31.08 -33.39 1.82
N SER A 12 -29.80 -33.25 1.48
CA SER A 12 -28.87 -32.47 2.28
C SER A 12 -29.44 -31.06 2.40
N ARG A 13 -29.50 -30.54 3.63
CA ARG A 13 -29.87 -29.13 3.86
C ARG A 13 -28.72 -28.27 3.35
N ILE A 14 -29.02 -27.16 2.69
CA ILE A 14 -28.03 -26.23 2.18
C ILE A 14 -27.68 -25.18 3.23
N SER A 15 -26.40 -24.88 3.36
CA SER A 15 -25.94 -23.75 4.15
C SER A 15 -26.00 -22.47 3.31
N TRP A 16 -26.27 -21.32 3.94
CA TRP A 16 -26.36 -20.04 3.23
C TRP A 16 -25.10 -19.72 2.41
N ASN A 17 -23.91 -20.10 2.89
CA ASN A 17 -22.66 -19.87 2.16
C ASN A 17 -22.52 -20.68 0.86
N GLU A 18 -23.39 -21.66 0.61
CA GLU A 18 -23.40 -22.50 -0.60
C GLU A 18 -24.45 -22.06 -1.62
N ALA A 19 -25.30 -21.08 -1.28
CA ALA A 19 -26.35 -20.57 -2.15
C ALA A 19 -25.88 -19.40 -3.03
N ILE A 20 -26.50 -19.25 -4.19
CA ILE A 20 -26.33 -18.12 -5.09
C ILE A 20 -27.46 -17.12 -4.87
N TYR A 21 -27.12 -15.84 -4.70
CA TYR A 21 -28.06 -14.78 -4.35
C TYR A 21 -28.32 -13.82 -5.51
N LYS A 22 -29.60 -13.52 -5.77
CA LYS A 22 -30.01 -12.47 -6.69
C LYS A 22 -30.89 -11.43 -5.99
N LEU A 23 -30.36 -10.22 -5.79
CA LEU A 23 -31.14 -9.10 -5.27
C LEU A 23 -32.21 -8.68 -6.29
N ARG A 24 -33.46 -8.57 -5.83
CA ARG A 24 -34.62 -8.11 -6.61
C ARG A 24 -34.99 -6.68 -6.27
N THR A 25 -35.10 -6.38 -4.98
CA THR A 25 -35.50 -5.06 -4.49
C THR A 25 -34.86 -4.78 -3.14
N ALA A 26 -34.52 -3.52 -2.89
CA ALA A 26 -34.02 -3.04 -1.61
C ALA A 26 -34.80 -1.79 -1.20
N GLU A 27 -35.40 -1.80 -0.03
CA GLU A 27 -36.20 -0.71 0.52
C GLU A 27 -35.67 -0.29 1.89
N TYR A 28 -35.74 1.00 2.18
CA TYR A 28 -35.60 1.54 3.52
C TYR A 28 -36.96 2.09 3.97
N ARG A 29 -37.39 1.69 5.16
CA ARG A 29 -38.64 2.13 5.78
C ARG A 29 -38.36 2.79 7.11
N LYS A 30 -38.96 3.95 7.29
CA LYS A 30 -38.95 4.73 8.51
C LYS A 30 -40.39 5.05 8.87
N ASP A 31 -40.89 4.38 9.91
CA ASP A 31 -42.26 4.47 10.34
C ASP A 31 -42.41 5.41 11.54
N VAL A 32 -43.53 6.13 11.58
CA VAL A 32 -43.92 7.01 12.69
C VAL A 32 -44.62 6.16 13.77
N GLN A 33 -44.61 6.63 15.02
CA GLN A 33 -45.23 5.97 16.19
C GLN A 33 -46.63 5.41 15.90
N GLY A 34 -46.86 4.12 16.20
CA GLY A 34 -48.16 3.46 16.05
C GLY A 34 -48.53 3.03 14.63
N TYR A 35 -47.57 2.99 13.71
CA TYR A 35 -47.75 2.50 12.34
C TYR A 35 -48.05 0.99 12.32
N GLN A 36 -48.97 0.59 11.44
CA GLN A 36 -49.24 -0.80 11.10
C GLN A 36 -49.37 -0.91 9.59
N SER A 37 -48.50 -1.72 8.97
CA SER A 37 -48.58 -2.00 7.54
C SER A 37 -49.77 -2.91 7.23
N ALA A 38 -50.30 -2.81 6.00
CA ALA A 38 -51.16 -3.85 5.48
C ALA A 38 -50.38 -5.18 5.38
N GLN A 39 -51.10 -6.29 5.48
CA GLN A 39 -50.55 -7.60 5.16
C GLN A 39 -50.23 -7.65 3.66
N GLN A 40 -48.99 -8.00 3.33
CA GLN A 40 -48.50 -8.09 1.96
C GLN A 40 -47.87 -9.45 1.70
N TRP A 41 -48.01 -9.95 0.48
CA TRP A 41 -47.47 -11.24 0.05
C TRP A 41 -46.08 -11.08 -0.56
N THR A 42 -45.14 -11.95 -0.21
CA THR A 42 -43.81 -12.00 -0.84
C THR A 42 -43.65 -13.24 -1.71
N SER A 43 -43.22 -13.04 -2.97
CA SER A 43 -42.90 -14.12 -3.90
C SER A 43 -41.43 -14.54 -3.86
N THR A 44 -40.60 -13.84 -3.08
CA THR A 44 -39.15 -14.05 -2.96
C THR A 44 -38.74 -14.16 -1.49
N HIS A 45 -37.48 -14.48 -1.21
CA HIS A 45 -36.97 -14.37 0.16
C HIS A 45 -36.99 -12.91 0.60
N LEU A 46 -37.20 -12.72 1.89
CA LEU A 46 -37.20 -11.41 2.54
C LEU A 46 -36.19 -11.41 3.68
N LEU A 47 -35.31 -10.42 3.69
CA LEU A 47 -34.42 -10.12 4.81
C LEU A 47 -34.79 -8.74 5.37
N ILE A 48 -35.20 -8.70 6.63
CA ILE A 48 -35.53 -7.48 7.38
C ILE A 48 -34.38 -7.19 8.35
N ILE A 49 -33.79 -6.01 8.27
CA ILE A 49 -32.73 -5.55 9.18
C ILE A 49 -33.20 -4.28 9.88
N THR A 50 -33.29 -4.32 11.21
CA THR A 50 -33.76 -3.21 12.04
C THR A 50 -32.59 -2.40 12.59
N THR A 51 -32.60 -1.08 12.38
CA THR A 51 -31.52 -0.19 12.82
C THR A 51 -31.92 0.70 13.99
N GLN A 52 -33.21 0.99 14.13
CA GLN A 52 -33.74 1.77 15.25
C GLN A 52 -35.18 1.36 15.58
N GLY A 53 -35.54 1.47 16.87
CA GLY A 53 -36.90 1.26 17.34
C GLY A 53 -37.25 -0.19 17.66
N HIS A 54 -38.50 -0.39 18.07
CA HIS A 54 -39.08 -1.68 18.44
C HIS A 54 -40.37 -1.91 17.66
N GLY A 55 -40.63 -3.15 17.29
CA GLY A 55 -41.83 -3.50 16.55
C GLY A 55 -42.08 -5.00 16.53
N THR A 56 -43.12 -5.39 15.81
CA THR A 56 -43.46 -6.78 15.56
C THR A 56 -43.66 -6.98 14.07
N VAL A 57 -43.07 -8.03 13.50
CA VAL A 57 -43.45 -8.53 12.19
C VAL A 57 -44.35 -9.76 12.37
N GLN A 58 -45.57 -9.67 11.86
CA GLN A 58 -46.50 -10.78 11.79
C GLN A 58 -46.31 -11.48 10.45
N LEU A 59 -45.75 -12.69 10.49
CA LEU A 59 -45.64 -13.58 9.33
C LEU A 59 -46.75 -14.63 9.41
N ASP A 60 -47.69 -14.58 8.48
CA ASP A 60 -48.94 -15.35 8.45
C ASP A 60 -49.74 -15.26 9.77
N LYS A 61 -49.49 -16.16 10.72
CA LYS A 61 -50.15 -16.23 12.05
C LYS A 61 -49.18 -16.14 13.22
N LYS A 62 -47.88 -16.01 12.96
CA LYS A 62 -46.83 -15.93 13.99
C LYS A 62 -46.31 -14.51 14.07
N ASP A 63 -46.15 -14.03 15.29
CA ASP A 63 -45.57 -12.72 15.56
C ASP A 63 -44.11 -12.88 15.98
N TYR A 64 -43.22 -12.11 15.35
CA TYR A 64 -41.80 -12.04 15.67
C TYR A 64 -41.47 -10.64 16.18
N SER A 65 -40.84 -10.55 17.35
CA SER A 65 -40.40 -9.29 17.93
C SER A 65 -39.20 -8.77 17.14
N LEU A 66 -39.32 -7.56 16.60
CA LEU A 66 -38.23 -6.79 16.00
C LEU A 66 -37.60 -5.91 17.09
N SER A 67 -36.35 -6.18 17.43
CA SER A 67 -35.55 -5.35 18.31
C SER A 67 -34.56 -4.52 17.50
N ARG A 68 -33.91 -3.55 18.12
CA ARG A 68 -32.76 -2.88 17.50
C ARG A 68 -31.67 -3.90 17.11
N GLU A 69 -31.04 -3.69 15.95
CA GLU A 69 -29.87 -4.44 15.48
C GLU A 69 -30.10 -5.92 15.26
N SER A 70 -31.30 -6.34 14.87
CA SER A 70 -31.58 -7.74 14.51
C SER A 70 -31.86 -7.90 13.02
N ALA A 71 -31.58 -9.10 12.50
CA ALA A 71 -31.88 -9.48 11.13
C ALA A 71 -32.80 -10.70 11.11
N TYR A 72 -33.88 -10.61 10.35
CA TYR A 72 -34.87 -11.68 10.21
C TYR A 72 -34.96 -12.07 8.75
N TRP A 73 -34.83 -13.36 8.49
CA TRP A 73 -35.02 -13.92 7.17
C TRP A 73 -36.29 -14.76 7.12
N PHE A 74 -36.99 -14.64 6.00
CA PHE A 74 -38.20 -15.39 5.70
C PHE A 74 -38.13 -15.95 4.28
N ALA A 75 -38.63 -17.15 4.08
CA ALA A 75 -38.73 -17.74 2.74
C ALA A 75 -39.87 -17.13 1.91
N PRO A 76 -39.92 -17.44 0.59
CA PRO A 76 -41.01 -17.04 -0.28
C PRO A 76 -42.37 -17.63 0.13
N ALA A 77 -43.44 -17.10 -0.47
CA ALA A 77 -44.82 -17.58 -0.35
C ALA A 77 -45.51 -17.37 1.01
N HIS A 78 -44.97 -16.47 1.83
CA HIS A 78 -45.58 -16.03 3.09
C HIS A 78 -46.24 -14.65 2.94
N THR A 79 -47.20 -14.36 3.83
CA THR A 79 -47.72 -13.01 4.04
C THR A 79 -47.05 -12.38 5.25
N PHE A 80 -46.68 -11.10 5.16
CA PHE A 80 -46.11 -10.38 6.30
C PHE A 80 -46.73 -9.00 6.47
N GLY A 81 -46.81 -8.57 7.72
CA GLY A 81 -47.17 -7.21 8.12
C GLY A 81 -46.27 -6.74 9.25
N MET A 82 -45.89 -5.47 9.25
CA MET A 82 -45.03 -4.87 10.27
C MET A 82 -45.82 -3.86 11.09
N LYS A 83 -45.54 -3.82 12.39
CA LYS A 83 -46.13 -2.85 13.31
C LYS A 83 -45.04 -2.27 14.19
N SER A 84 -45.04 -0.95 14.40
CA SER A 84 -44.16 -0.30 15.36
C SER A 84 -44.81 -0.26 16.75
N GLU A 85 -43.99 -0.35 17.81
CA GLU A 85 -44.46 -0.06 19.17
C GLU A 85 -44.60 1.46 19.37
N ALA A 86 -45.55 1.86 20.23
CA ALA A 86 -46.08 3.22 20.25
C ALA A 86 -45.08 4.32 20.66
N GLU A 87 -43.96 3.97 21.32
CA GLU A 87 -43.04 4.96 21.89
C GLU A 87 -41.79 5.23 21.03
N ASP A 88 -41.26 4.25 20.30
CA ASP A 88 -39.91 4.34 19.71
C ASP A 88 -39.85 4.49 18.18
N GLY A 89 -40.97 4.34 17.47
CA GLY A 89 -40.98 4.23 16.00
C GLY A 89 -40.24 2.98 15.50
N LEU A 90 -40.07 2.82 14.19
CA LEU A 90 -39.33 1.70 13.61
C LEU A 90 -38.57 2.12 12.34
N GLU A 91 -37.27 1.84 12.29
CA GLU A 91 -36.45 1.97 11.09
C GLU A 91 -35.92 0.60 10.67
N ALA A 92 -36.25 0.20 9.45
CA ALA A 92 -35.90 -1.12 8.92
C ALA A 92 -35.55 -1.08 7.42
N TYR A 93 -34.61 -1.92 7.03
CA TYR A 93 -34.26 -2.21 5.65
C TYR A 93 -34.87 -3.54 5.25
N LEU A 94 -35.50 -3.59 4.08
CA LEU A 94 -36.13 -4.78 3.53
C LEU A 94 -35.43 -5.13 2.22
N PHE A 95 -34.82 -6.32 2.17
CA PHE A 95 -34.18 -6.85 0.98
C PHE A 95 -34.95 -8.05 0.45
N TYR A 96 -35.42 -7.95 -0.78
CA TYR A 96 -36.13 -9.01 -1.51
C TYR A 96 -35.15 -9.66 -2.47
N PHE A 97 -34.99 -10.98 -2.40
CA PHE A 97 -33.99 -11.69 -3.19
C PHE A 97 -34.39 -13.13 -3.49
N ASP A 98 -33.82 -13.66 -4.57
CA ASP A 98 -33.90 -15.09 -4.89
C ASP A 98 -32.64 -15.80 -4.46
N MET A 99 -32.80 -17.06 -4.05
CA MET A 99 -31.72 -17.98 -3.75
C MET A 99 -31.76 -19.16 -4.72
N TYR A 100 -30.59 -19.61 -5.15
CA TYR A 100 -30.44 -20.75 -6.04
C TYR A 100 -29.36 -21.70 -5.53
N ARG A 101 -29.49 -22.98 -5.86
CA ARG A 101 -28.41 -23.96 -5.77
C ARG A 101 -28.05 -24.51 -7.14
N GLU A 102 -26.80 -24.92 -7.32
CA GLU A 102 -26.40 -25.70 -8.48
C GLU A 102 -26.91 -27.14 -8.36
N ALA A 103 -27.45 -27.69 -9.45
CA ALA A 103 -27.83 -29.11 -9.51
C ALA A 103 -26.59 -30.00 -9.65
N GLU A 104 -26.56 -31.15 -8.98
CA GLU A 104 -25.47 -32.14 -9.13
C GLU A 104 -25.39 -32.72 -10.56
N GLU A 105 -26.52 -32.78 -11.28
CA GLU A 105 -26.57 -33.28 -12.67
C GLU A 105 -27.20 -32.24 -13.61
N GLY A 106 -26.34 -31.56 -14.37
CA GLY A 106 -26.71 -30.58 -15.40
C GLY A 106 -26.62 -29.14 -14.88
N ALA A 107 -26.01 -28.25 -15.66
CA ALA A 107 -25.72 -26.85 -15.33
C ALA A 107 -26.97 -25.95 -15.18
N LEU A 108 -27.96 -26.38 -14.41
CA LEU A 108 -29.21 -25.70 -14.12
C LEU A 108 -29.20 -25.22 -12.67
N LEU A 109 -29.65 -23.99 -12.47
CA LEU A 109 -29.89 -23.43 -11.15
C LEU A 109 -31.29 -23.84 -10.67
N HIS A 110 -31.35 -24.51 -9.52
CA HIS A 110 -32.62 -24.80 -8.85
C HIS A 110 -32.95 -23.67 -7.88
N PRO A 111 -34.10 -22.98 -8.04
CA PRO A 111 -34.54 -21.97 -7.08
C PRO A 111 -34.87 -22.64 -5.75
N LEU A 112 -34.41 -22.03 -4.66
CA LEU A 112 -34.72 -22.46 -3.31
C LEU A 112 -35.98 -21.72 -2.87
N HIS A 113 -37.02 -22.45 -2.50
CA HIS A 113 -38.31 -21.87 -2.10
C HIS A 113 -38.82 -22.44 -0.78
N ASP A 114 -38.37 -23.63 -0.38
CA ASP A 114 -38.87 -24.32 0.80
C ASP A 114 -37.90 -24.15 1.98
N GLU A 115 -38.38 -23.61 3.10
CA GLU A 115 -37.60 -23.43 4.34
C GLU A 115 -36.96 -24.74 4.84
N ARG A 116 -37.55 -25.89 4.52
CA ARG A 116 -37.04 -27.22 4.90
C ARG A 116 -35.75 -27.58 4.18
N GLU A 117 -35.40 -26.87 3.11
CA GLU A 117 -34.14 -27.02 2.39
C GLU A 117 -32.95 -26.40 3.14
N PHE A 118 -33.18 -25.60 4.19
CA PHE A 118 -32.14 -24.87 4.91
C PHE A 118 -31.81 -25.49 6.30
N GLU A 119 -30.56 -25.35 6.73
CA GLU A 119 -30.17 -25.62 8.13
C GLU A 119 -30.79 -24.54 9.04
N HIS A 120 -31.55 -24.97 10.06
CA HIS A 120 -32.44 -24.11 10.85
C HIS A 120 -31.82 -22.80 11.35
N GLN A 121 -32.34 -21.65 10.89
CA GLN A 121 -32.25 -20.35 11.57
C GLN A 121 -33.50 -19.51 11.26
N GLU A 122 -34.52 -19.54 12.14
CA GLU A 122 -35.70 -18.64 12.04
C GLU A 122 -35.35 -17.20 12.45
N THR A 123 -34.16 -16.93 13.01
CA THR A 123 -33.71 -15.59 13.41
C THR A 123 -32.19 -15.54 13.37
N ILE A 124 -31.63 -14.56 12.65
CA ILE A 124 -30.20 -14.27 12.69
C ILE A 124 -30.01 -13.26 13.81
N ALA A 125 -29.53 -13.71 14.98
CA ALA A 125 -29.15 -12.79 16.05
C ALA A 125 -27.94 -12.00 15.62
N VAL A 126 -28.11 -10.70 15.38
CA VAL A 126 -27.03 -9.83 14.95
C VAL A 126 -26.61 -8.92 16.11
N THR A 127 -25.30 -8.78 16.28
CA THR A 127 -24.72 -7.77 17.17
C THR A 127 -23.76 -6.94 16.33
N SER A 128 -24.25 -5.82 15.77
CA SER A 128 -23.37 -4.75 15.32
C SER A 128 -24.12 -3.46 14.99
N ALA A 129 -24.15 -2.55 15.95
CA ALA A 129 -24.49 -1.15 15.72
C ALA A 129 -23.54 -0.52 14.67
N GLY A 130 -24.10 -0.05 13.55
CA GLY A 130 -23.46 0.88 12.61
C GLY A 130 -22.93 0.28 11.30
N GLU A 131 -22.19 -0.84 11.33
CA GLU A 131 -21.62 -1.44 10.12
C GLU A 131 -22.68 -1.95 9.15
N LEU A 132 -23.71 -2.61 9.68
CA LEU A 132 -24.82 -3.12 8.88
C LEU A 132 -25.67 -1.99 8.33
N THR A 133 -25.89 -0.93 9.11
CA THR A 133 -26.61 0.26 8.65
C THR A 133 -25.92 0.87 7.42
N LEU A 134 -24.58 1.03 7.46
CA LEU A 134 -23.82 1.56 6.34
C LEU A 134 -23.90 0.67 5.09
N LEU A 135 -23.78 -0.65 5.25
CA LEU A 135 -23.95 -1.59 4.14
C LEU A 135 -25.38 -1.55 3.58
N CYS A 136 -26.38 -1.49 4.46
CA CYS A 136 -27.78 -1.41 4.06
C CYS A 136 -28.09 -0.13 3.29
N ASP A 137 -27.63 1.03 3.78
CA ASP A 137 -27.76 2.32 3.09
C ASP A 137 -27.10 2.29 1.72
N ALA A 138 -25.90 1.72 1.64
CA ALA A 138 -25.17 1.58 0.38
C ALA A 138 -25.98 0.75 -0.62
N VAL A 139 -26.50 -0.41 -0.21
CA VAL A 139 -27.31 -1.28 -1.06
C VAL A 139 -28.57 -0.57 -1.54
N VAL A 140 -29.36 0.04 -0.64
CA VAL A 140 -30.62 0.74 -1.00
C VAL A 140 -30.35 1.88 -1.96
N ARG A 141 -29.37 2.74 -1.66
CA ARG A 141 -29.02 3.89 -2.51
C ARG A 141 -28.56 3.47 -3.90
N MET A 142 -27.69 2.47 -3.99
CA MET A 142 -27.17 1.98 -5.27
C MET A 142 -28.24 1.24 -6.08
N HIS A 143 -29.12 0.50 -5.40
CA HIS A 143 -30.21 -0.23 -6.05
C HIS A 143 -31.25 0.72 -6.65
N GLY A 144 -31.57 1.82 -5.97
CA GLY A 144 -32.49 2.85 -6.47
C GLY A 144 -31.92 3.74 -7.58
N SER A 145 -30.67 3.57 -7.97
CA SER A 145 -30.02 4.38 -9.01
C SER A 145 -30.53 4.04 -10.42
N GLU A 146 -30.65 5.06 -11.28
CA GLU A 146 -30.92 4.89 -12.71
C GLU A 146 -29.74 4.27 -13.48
N SER A 147 -28.52 4.33 -12.92
CA SER A 147 -27.33 3.72 -13.52
C SER A 147 -27.32 2.20 -13.37
N ALA A 148 -27.23 1.49 -14.50
CA ALA A 148 -27.09 0.03 -14.50
C ALA A 148 -25.82 -0.45 -13.79
N GLN A 149 -24.74 0.35 -13.82
CA GLN A 149 -23.48 0.04 -13.14
C GLN A 149 -23.63 0.15 -11.62
N GLU A 150 -24.36 1.15 -11.13
CA GLU A 150 -24.66 1.30 -9.70
C GLU A 150 -25.61 0.19 -9.23
N ARG A 151 -26.63 -0.18 -10.02
CA ARG A 151 -27.46 -1.35 -9.69
C ARG A 151 -26.68 -2.66 -9.67
N PHE A 152 -25.69 -2.81 -10.55
CA PHE A 152 -24.77 -3.94 -10.51
C PHE A 152 -23.91 -3.93 -9.23
N ARG A 153 -23.42 -2.76 -8.81
CA ARG A 153 -22.72 -2.61 -7.52
C ARG A 153 -23.61 -2.94 -6.32
N ALA A 154 -24.89 -2.60 -6.37
CA ALA A 154 -25.85 -2.96 -5.32
C ALA A 154 -25.94 -4.48 -5.10
N GLN A 155 -25.89 -5.27 -6.18
CA GLN A 155 -25.87 -6.73 -6.10
C GLN A 155 -24.63 -7.26 -5.36
N TYR A 156 -23.46 -6.68 -5.62
CA TYR A 156 -22.22 -7.05 -4.95
C TYR A 156 -22.25 -6.65 -3.47
N ALA A 157 -22.66 -5.42 -3.17
CA ALA A 157 -22.80 -4.94 -1.80
C ALA A 157 -23.82 -5.76 -0.99
N PHE A 158 -24.88 -6.27 -1.64
CA PHE A 158 -25.83 -7.17 -1.01
C PHE A 158 -25.21 -8.53 -0.67
N GLN A 159 -24.37 -9.09 -1.53
CA GLN A 159 -23.66 -10.34 -1.21
C GLN A 159 -22.66 -10.15 -0.07
N GLU A 160 -22.00 -9.00 0.00
CA GLU A 160 -21.15 -8.62 1.13
C GLU A 160 -21.97 -8.53 2.43
N LEU A 161 -23.16 -7.89 2.39
CA LEU A 161 -24.08 -7.84 3.53
C LEU A 161 -24.45 -9.25 4.04
N ILE A 162 -24.77 -10.18 3.13
CA ILE A 162 -25.06 -11.58 3.50
C ILE A 162 -23.83 -12.24 4.11
N TYR A 163 -22.64 -12.06 3.54
CA TYR A 163 -21.38 -12.58 4.10
C TYR A 163 -21.13 -12.06 5.52
N THR A 164 -21.34 -10.76 5.76
CA THR A 164 -21.17 -10.14 7.08
C THR A 164 -22.14 -10.74 8.11
N LEU A 165 -23.40 -10.99 7.72
CA LEU A 165 -24.40 -11.59 8.60
C LEU A 165 -24.06 -13.03 8.99
N LEU A 166 -23.51 -13.82 8.07
CA LEU A 166 -23.21 -15.24 8.28
C LEU A 166 -21.91 -15.49 9.06
N ASN A 167 -20.93 -14.60 8.96
CA ASN A 167 -19.60 -14.80 9.58
C ASN A 167 -19.44 -14.23 10.99
N LYS A 168 -20.45 -13.57 11.55
CA LYS A 168 -20.41 -13.10 12.94
C LYS A 168 -20.92 -14.18 13.88
N LYS A 169 -20.00 -14.83 14.60
CA LYS A 169 -20.35 -15.62 15.80
C LYS A 169 -20.84 -14.67 16.89
N PRO A 170 -21.89 -15.02 17.67
CA PRO A 170 -22.25 -14.27 18.85
C PRO A 170 -21.20 -14.55 19.93
N SER A 171 -20.16 -13.73 20.02
CA SER A 171 -19.21 -13.80 21.12
C SER A 171 -19.06 -12.42 21.76
N LEU A 172 -19.58 -12.35 22.99
CA LEU A 172 -19.11 -11.46 24.04
C LEU A 172 -17.57 -11.46 24.03
N THR A 173 -16.96 -10.27 24.15
CA THR A 173 -15.51 -10.00 24.26
C THR A 173 -14.68 -10.01 22.97
N ASP A 174 -14.76 -8.93 22.18
CA ASP A 174 -13.57 -8.39 21.47
C ASP A 174 -13.75 -6.88 21.18
N HIS A 175 -13.11 -6.02 21.97
CA HIS A 175 -13.33 -4.56 21.98
C HIS A 175 -12.16 -3.74 21.38
N GLY A 176 -11.30 -4.32 20.54
CA GLY A 176 -10.17 -3.58 19.95
C GLY A 176 -10.03 -3.63 18.43
N SER A 177 -10.38 -4.75 17.83
CA SER A 177 -10.01 -5.16 16.46
C SER A 177 -11.16 -5.10 15.43
N SER A 178 -12.36 -4.66 15.85
CA SER A 178 -13.52 -4.52 14.96
C SER A 178 -14.05 -3.09 14.88
N SER A 179 -13.66 -2.21 15.80
CA SER A 179 -14.19 -0.84 15.87
C SER A 179 -13.34 0.16 15.08
N ILE A 180 -12.02 -0.03 15.04
CA ILE A 180 -11.09 0.85 14.31
C ILE A 180 -11.14 0.60 12.79
N GLU A 181 -11.46 -0.63 12.39
CA GLU A 181 -11.68 -1.05 11.00
C GLU A 181 -12.89 -0.35 10.39
N ARG A 182 -13.95 -0.09 11.17
CA ARG A 182 -15.11 0.71 10.70
C ARG A 182 -14.71 2.13 10.33
N ALA A 183 -13.85 2.75 11.14
CA ALA A 183 -13.34 4.07 10.83
C ALA A 183 -12.45 4.04 9.57
N LYS A 184 -11.64 2.99 9.38
CA LYS A 184 -10.86 2.79 8.14
C LYS A 184 -11.77 2.65 6.91
N VAL A 185 -12.79 1.80 6.96
CA VAL A 185 -13.76 1.63 5.85
C VAL A 185 -14.49 2.94 5.58
N TYR A 186 -14.88 3.68 6.62
CA TYR A 186 -15.49 4.98 6.45
C TYR A 186 -14.55 5.97 5.75
N MET A 187 -13.28 6.03 6.14
CA MET A 187 -12.27 6.83 5.45
C MET A 187 -12.10 6.41 3.99
N GLU A 188 -12.15 5.11 3.69
CA GLU A 188 -12.08 4.56 2.32
C GLU A 188 -13.26 5.00 1.44
N LEU A 189 -14.47 5.08 2.01
CA LEU A 189 -15.68 5.49 1.31
C LEU A 189 -15.84 7.02 1.20
N HIS A 190 -15.35 7.75 2.20
CA HIS A 190 -15.54 9.21 2.36
C HIS A 190 -14.24 10.02 2.24
N TYR A 191 -13.25 9.51 1.51
CA TYR A 191 -11.94 10.15 1.42
C TYR A 191 -11.98 11.57 0.85
N SER A 192 -12.95 11.88 0.00
CA SER A 192 -13.17 13.21 -0.58
C SER A 192 -13.69 14.23 0.43
N ASP A 193 -14.22 13.78 1.57
CA ASP A 193 -14.94 14.63 2.51
C ASP A 193 -13.98 15.18 3.58
N SER A 194 -14.37 16.25 4.26
CA SER A 194 -13.63 16.75 5.43
C SER A 194 -13.87 15.83 6.63
N LEU A 195 -12.88 14.98 6.95
CA LEU A 195 -12.95 14.03 8.06
C LEU A 195 -12.24 14.59 9.29
N SER A 196 -12.94 14.69 10.42
CA SER A 196 -12.37 15.10 11.71
C SER A 196 -12.07 13.90 12.60
N ILE A 197 -11.11 14.07 13.54
CA ILE A 197 -10.75 13.01 14.50
C ILE A 197 -11.93 12.71 15.44
N GLU A 198 -12.75 13.72 15.74
CA GLU A 198 -13.96 13.58 16.54
C GLU A 198 -14.97 12.65 15.86
N GLN A 199 -15.19 12.82 14.56
CA GLN A 199 -16.05 11.94 13.77
C GLN A 199 -15.51 10.52 13.69
N LEU A 200 -14.21 10.37 13.41
CA LEU A 200 -13.59 9.05 13.28
C LEU A 200 -13.55 8.29 14.61
N GLY A 201 -13.31 9.00 15.72
CA GLY A 201 -13.42 8.43 17.06
C GLY A 201 -14.83 7.97 17.39
N ALA A 202 -15.85 8.77 17.05
CA ALA A 202 -17.25 8.39 17.22
C ALA A 202 -17.62 7.13 16.42
N ILE A 203 -17.19 7.02 15.15
CA ILE A 203 -17.38 5.83 14.31
C ILE A 203 -16.68 4.60 14.90
N ALA A 204 -15.49 4.80 15.45
CA ALA A 204 -14.74 3.76 16.15
C ALA A 204 -15.23 3.49 17.58
N GLY A 205 -16.24 4.22 18.08
CA GLY A 205 -16.78 4.04 19.44
C GLY A 205 -15.78 4.38 20.55
N VAL A 206 -14.80 5.25 20.27
CA VAL A 206 -13.73 5.61 21.19
C VAL A 206 -13.52 7.12 21.27
N SER A 207 -12.83 7.60 22.31
CA SER A 207 -12.49 9.02 22.42
C SER A 207 -11.54 9.45 21.29
N PRO A 208 -11.58 10.74 20.86
CA PRO A 208 -10.71 11.26 19.80
C PRO A 208 -9.22 11.00 20.05
N LYS A 209 -8.78 11.17 21.30
CA LYS A 209 -7.39 10.92 21.70
C LYS A 209 -7.03 9.45 21.57
N TYR A 210 -7.89 8.56 22.06
CA TYR A 210 -7.65 7.11 21.98
C TYR A 210 -7.70 6.61 20.53
N PHE A 211 -8.55 7.20 19.69
CA PHE A 211 -8.59 6.89 18.26
C PHE A 211 -7.25 7.11 17.57
N VAL A 212 -6.60 8.24 17.79
CA VAL A 212 -5.30 8.56 17.15
C VAL A 212 -4.24 7.52 17.51
N ASP A 213 -4.15 7.20 18.81
CA ASP A 213 -3.18 6.23 19.32
C ASP A 213 -3.50 4.81 18.83
N LEU A 214 -4.78 4.42 18.86
CA LEU A 214 -5.25 3.11 18.43
C LEU A 214 -5.07 2.91 16.92
N PHE A 215 -5.44 3.89 16.10
CA PHE A 215 -5.30 3.82 14.64
C PHE A 215 -3.82 3.65 14.24
N LYS A 216 -2.93 4.44 14.85
CA LYS A 216 -1.48 4.35 14.59
C LYS A 216 -0.91 3.02 15.05
N LYS A 217 -1.34 2.50 16.19
CA LYS A 217 -0.91 1.20 16.70
C LYS A 217 -1.37 0.05 15.80
N THR A 218 -2.61 0.12 15.28
CA THR A 218 -3.20 -0.95 14.47
C THR A 218 -2.68 -0.95 13.03
N PHE A 219 -2.58 0.22 12.39
CA PHE A 219 -2.25 0.33 10.96
C PHE A 219 -0.83 0.84 10.67
N GLY A 220 -0.05 1.18 11.71
CA GLY A 220 1.33 1.65 11.59
C GLY A 220 1.48 3.10 11.10
N LEU A 221 0.38 3.78 10.75
CA LEU A 221 0.33 5.13 10.22
C LEU A 221 -0.70 5.97 10.98
N SER A 222 -0.52 7.29 11.05
CA SER A 222 -1.58 8.15 11.60
C SER A 222 -2.82 8.15 10.69
N SER A 223 -4.00 8.43 11.25
CA SER A 223 -5.23 8.54 10.46
C SER A 223 -5.15 9.63 9.38
N ASN A 224 -4.47 10.75 9.65
CA ASN A 224 -4.23 11.79 8.66
C ASN A 224 -3.28 11.35 7.53
N ASP A 225 -2.23 10.60 7.87
CA ASP A 225 -1.30 10.06 6.87
C ASP A 225 -2.01 9.03 5.98
N TYR A 226 -2.80 8.14 6.59
CA TYR A 226 -3.61 7.17 5.87
C TYR A 226 -4.63 7.83 4.93
N LEU A 227 -5.35 8.86 5.40
CA LEU A 227 -6.26 9.64 4.54
C LEU A 227 -5.51 10.33 3.41
N THR A 228 -4.33 10.88 3.70
CA THR A 228 -3.47 11.49 2.67
C THR A 228 -3.08 10.45 1.62
N GLU A 229 -2.59 9.27 2.01
CA GLU A 229 -2.22 8.21 1.08
C GLU A 229 -3.41 7.79 0.20
N LEU A 230 -4.58 7.62 0.79
CA LEU A 230 -5.79 7.26 0.08
C LEU A 230 -6.17 8.32 -0.98
N ARG A 231 -6.14 9.60 -0.62
CA ARG A 231 -6.38 10.72 -1.54
C ARG A 231 -5.35 10.79 -2.65
N MET A 232 -4.07 10.59 -2.33
CA MET A 232 -3.00 10.58 -3.33
C MET A 232 -3.15 9.41 -4.30
N ASN A 233 -3.53 8.23 -3.82
CA ASN A 233 -3.77 7.06 -4.67
C ASN A 233 -4.97 7.28 -5.62
N LYS A 234 -6.05 7.91 -5.13
CA LYS A 234 -7.18 8.31 -5.99
C LYS A 234 -6.77 9.40 -6.99
N ALA A 235 -5.95 10.36 -6.56
CA ALA A 235 -5.44 11.40 -7.45
C ALA A 235 -4.60 10.82 -8.59
N LYS A 236 -3.70 9.87 -8.30
CA LYS A 236 -2.93 9.14 -9.33
C LYS A 236 -3.84 8.46 -10.35
N GLN A 237 -4.92 7.81 -9.89
CA GLN A 237 -5.91 7.19 -10.78
C GLN A 237 -6.62 8.20 -11.68
N PHE A 238 -6.93 9.40 -11.17
CA PHE A 238 -7.54 10.46 -11.96
C PHE A 238 -6.55 11.14 -12.92
N LEU A 239 -5.31 11.36 -12.51
CA LEU A 239 -4.24 11.93 -13.34
C LEU A 239 -3.87 11.03 -14.52
N ASN A 240 -4.10 9.72 -14.41
CA ASN A 240 -3.92 8.79 -15.53
C ASN A 240 -5.00 8.91 -16.62
N ARG A 241 -6.07 9.69 -16.42
CA ARG A 241 -7.13 9.93 -17.41
C ARG A 241 -6.88 11.26 -18.13
N SER A 242 -6.97 11.27 -19.46
CA SER A 242 -6.37 12.29 -20.33
C SER A 242 -6.96 13.71 -20.26
N ASP A 243 -8.08 13.96 -19.57
CA ASP A 243 -8.88 15.18 -19.82
C ASP A 243 -9.42 15.90 -18.58
N VAL A 244 -8.92 15.60 -17.37
CA VAL A 244 -9.41 16.24 -16.13
C VAL A 244 -8.49 17.38 -15.69
N LYS A 245 -9.05 18.57 -15.43
CA LYS A 245 -8.26 19.71 -14.94
C LYS A 245 -7.76 19.44 -13.52
N LEU A 246 -6.55 19.90 -13.21
CA LEU A 246 -5.89 19.67 -11.92
C LEU A 246 -6.75 20.14 -10.73
N ARG A 247 -7.43 21.28 -10.88
CA ARG A 247 -8.39 21.80 -9.91
C ARG A 247 -9.51 20.81 -9.60
N ASP A 248 -10.08 20.20 -10.64
CA ASP A 248 -11.20 19.27 -10.50
C ASP A 248 -10.73 17.97 -9.83
N ILE A 249 -9.50 17.52 -10.13
CA ILE A 249 -8.87 16.39 -9.44
C ILE A 249 -8.68 16.72 -7.95
N ALA A 250 -8.16 17.90 -7.63
CA ALA A 250 -7.98 18.33 -6.25
C ALA A 250 -9.30 18.27 -5.47
N HIS A 251 -10.39 18.81 -6.03
CA HIS A 251 -11.72 18.76 -5.42
C HIS A 251 -12.24 17.32 -5.28
N GLN A 252 -12.12 16.49 -6.32
CA GLN A 252 -12.57 15.08 -6.29
C GLN A 252 -11.83 14.22 -5.28
N VAL A 253 -10.59 14.59 -4.92
CA VAL A 253 -9.82 13.88 -3.88
C VAL A 253 -9.85 14.59 -2.53
N GLY A 254 -10.72 15.58 -2.35
CA GLY A 254 -10.99 16.19 -1.04
C GLY A 254 -10.03 17.32 -0.63
N TYR A 255 -9.37 17.96 -1.59
CA TYR A 255 -8.60 19.18 -1.37
C TYR A 255 -9.30 20.38 -2.00
N GLN A 256 -9.61 21.40 -1.18
CA GLN A 256 -10.27 22.62 -1.64
C GLN A 256 -9.36 23.55 -2.46
N ASP A 257 -8.06 23.55 -2.14
CA ASP A 257 -7.03 24.37 -2.76
C ASP A 257 -6.12 23.48 -3.64
N GLU A 258 -6.11 23.78 -4.95
CA GLU A 258 -5.29 23.08 -5.94
C GLU A 258 -3.78 23.25 -5.72
N PHE A 259 -3.35 24.38 -5.18
CA PHE A 259 -1.94 24.65 -4.88
C PHE A 259 -1.51 23.86 -3.64
N TYR A 260 -2.37 23.78 -2.62
CA TYR A 260 -2.12 22.93 -1.46
C TYR A 260 -2.06 21.45 -1.87
N PHE A 261 -3.02 20.99 -2.68
CA PHE A 261 -2.99 19.64 -3.25
C PHE A 261 -1.69 19.39 -4.01
N SER A 262 -1.28 20.30 -4.89
CA SER A 262 -0.06 20.12 -5.70
C SER A 262 1.20 20.02 -4.85
N ARG A 263 1.31 20.83 -3.79
CA ARG A 263 2.43 20.73 -2.83
C ARG A 263 2.40 19.41 -2.07
N LYS A 264 1.22 18.99 -1.59
CA LYS A 264 1.06 17.74 -0.84
C LYS A 264 1.31 16.52 -1.73
N PHE A 265 0.84 16.54 -2.97
CA PHE A 265 1.09 15.50 -3.96
C PHE A 265 2.58 15.41 -4.27
N LYS A 266 3.27 16.53 -4.53
CA LYS A 266 4.72 16.52 -4.72
C LYS A 266 5.46 15.97 -3.50
N GLN A 267 5.02 16.32 -2.29
CA GLN A 267 5.62 15.81 -1.06
C GLN A 267 5.48 14.28 -0.94
N VAL A 268 4.31 13.73 -1.28
CA VAL A 268 4.00 12.30 -1.10
C VAL A 268 4.49 11.44 -2.27
N VAL A 269 4.41 11.96 -3.50
CA VAL A 269 4.71 11.23 -4.75
C VAL A 269 6.11 11.53 -5.28
N GLY A 270 6.79 12.56 -4.76
CA GLY A 270 8.11 13.02 -5.20
C GLY A 270 8.05 14.03 -6.36
N VAL A 271 7.02 13.97 -7.21
CA VAL A 271 6.84 14.85 -8.37
C VAL A 271 5.50 15.58 -8.34
N SER A 272 5.41 16.74 -8.99
CA SER A 272 4.13 17.49 -9.07
C SER A 272 3.08 16.74 -9.91
N PRO A 273 1.76 16.99 -9.70
CA PRO A 273 0.71 16.35 -10.51
C PRO A 273 0.87 16.53 -12.02
N SER A 274 1.25 17.74 -12.48
CA SER A 274 1.47 18.03 -13.90
C SER A 274 2.63 17.23 -14.48
N VAL A 275 3.70 17.09 -13.71
CA VAL A 275 4.85 16.26 -14.05
C VAL A 275 4.45 14.78 -14.10
N TYR A 276 3.67 14.31 -13.12
CA TYR A 276 3.15 12.95 -13.10
C TYR A 276 2.31 12.62 -14.34
N MET A 277 1.43 13.53 -14.77
CA MET A 277 0.68 13.35 -16.02
C MET A 277 1.59 13.30 -17.24
N LYS A 278 2.61 14.16 -17.30
CA LYS A 278 3.58 14.18 -18.40
C LYS A 278 4.35 12.85 -18.47
N SER A 279 4.84 12.34 -17.34
CA SER A 279 5.60 11.09 -17.28
C SER A 279 4.76 9.87 -17.67
N ARG A 280 3.43 9.91 -17.49
CA ARG A 280 2.51 8.84 -17.89
C ARG A 280 2.18 8.78 -19.38
N ARG A 281 2.51 9.82 -20.17
CA ARG A 281 2.26 9.85 -21.62
C ARG A 281 3.21 8.99 -22.43
N LYS A 282 4.42 8.74 -21.92
CA LYS A 282 5.43 7.88 -22.54
C LYS A 282 5.84 6.79 -21.56
N LYS A 283 5.82 5.54 -21.98
CA LYS A 283 6.31 4.40 -21.21
C LYS A 283 7.83 4.36 -21.28
N ILE A 284 8.49 4.98 -20.30
CA ILE A 284 9.96 4.93 -20.19
C ILE A 284 10.34 3.81 -19.23
N ALA A 285 11.15 2.85 -19.68
CA ALA A 285 11.70 1.79 -18.85
C ALA A 285 13.10 2.16 -18.35
N ALA A 286 13.35 2.01 -17.05
CA ALA A 286 14.69 1.95 -16.48
C ALA A 286 15.18 0.50 -16.55
N TYR A 287 16.31 0.25 -17.21
CA TYR A 287 16.92 -1.06 -17.29
C TYR A 287 18.30 -1.07 -16.62
N GLY A 288 18.45 -1.87 -15.57
CA GLY A 288 19.66 -1.94 -14.75
C GLY A 288 19.61 -1.10 -13.48
N THR A 289 20.47 -1.45 -12.53
CA THR A 289 20.54 -0.82 -11.20
C THR A 289 20.96 0.65 -11.31
N GLY A 290 20.29 1.54 -10.57
CA GLY A 290 20.61 2.97 -10.54
C GLY A 290 19.94 3.81 -11.63
N VAL A 291 19.51 3.22 -12.75
CA VAL A 291 18.84 3.97 -13.85
C VAL A 291 17.57 4.68 -13.38
N ALA A 292 16.80 4.05 -12.49
CA ALA A 292 15.63 4.66 -11.88
C ALA A 292 15.96 5.98 -11.16
N GLY A 293 17.13 6.08 -10.53
CA GLY A 293 17.60 7.31 -9.88
C GLY A 293 17.81 8.46 -10.86
N TYR A 294 18.29 8.21 -12.07
CA TYR A 294 18.43 9.25 -13.10
C TYR A 294 17.07 9.72 -13.60
N LEU A 295 16.15 8.79 -13.90
CA LEU A 295 14.82 9.14 -14.36
C LEU A 295 14.06 9.96 -13.32
N LEU A 296 14.11 9.55 -12.05
CA LEU A 296 13.45 10.27 -10.97
C LEU A 296 14.03 11.67 -10.76
N ALA A 297 15.35 11.85 -10.90
CA ALA A 297 15.98 13.18 -10.87
C ALA A 297 15.50 14.09 -12.03
N LEU A 298 15.17 13.48 -13.18
CA LEU A 298 14.54 14.15 -14.32
C LEU A 298 13.02 14.22 -14.22
N ASN A 299 12.44 14.02 -13.03
CA ASN A 299 11.01 14.12 -12.81
C ASN A 299 10.20 13.07 -13.62
N ILE A 300 10.83 11.95 -14.00
CA ILE A 300 10.24 10.83 -14.74
C ILE A 300 10.11 9.63 -13.79
N ILE A 301 8.87 9.22 -13.52
CA ILE A 301 8.60 7.93 -12.88
C ILE A 301 8.62 6.86 -13.97
N PRO A 302 9.50 5.85 -13.90
CA PRO A 302 9.56 4.81 -14.92
C PRO A 302 8.27 3.98 -14.97
N TYR A 303 7.92 3.52 -16.18
CA TYR A 303 6.87 2.52 -16.38
C TYR A 303 7.34 1.10 -16.01
N ALA A 304 8.63 0.83 -16.24
CA ALA A 304 9.27 -0.41 -15.82
C ALA A 304 10.60 -0.09 -15.12
N ALA A 305 10.89 -0.73 -13.99
CA ALA A 305 12.17 -0.57 -13.31
C ALA A 305 12.53 -1.78 -12.44
N PRO A 306 13.83 -1.99 -12.13
CA PRO A 306 14.25 -3.03 -11.19
C PRO A 306 13.79 -2.70 -9.76
N LEU A 307 12.86 -3.48 -9.23
CA LEU A 307 12.30 -3.29 -7.88
C LEU A 307 12.51 -4.53 -7.01
N HIS A 308 13.13 -4.33 -5.84
CA HIS A 308 13.38 -5.38 -4.88
C HIS A 308 13.40 -4.82 -3.44
N PRO A 309 12.70 -5.42 -2.47
CA PRO A 309 12.60 -4.92 -1.09
C PRO A 309 13.95 -4.73 -0.37
N LYS A 310 15.01 -5.43 -0.81
CA LYS A 310 16.36 -5.35 -0.25
C LYS A 310 17.34 -4.49 -1.04
N TRP A 311 17.34 -4.59 -2.37
CA TRP A 311 18.41 -4.04 -3.22
C TRP A 311 18.08 -2.66 -3.75
N THR A 312 16.80 -2.40 -3.98
CA THR A 312 16.27 -1.10 -4.41
C THR A 312 15.16 -0.67 -3.44
N LYS A 313 15.42 -0.82 -2.13
CA LYS A 313 14.43 -0.64 -1.06
C LYS A 313 13.71 0.69 -1.15
N TYR A 314 14.45 1.79 -1.31
CA TYR A 314 13.85 3.11 -1.48
C TYR A 314 12.87 3.17 -2.64
N TYR A 315 13.26 2.67 -3.83
CA TYR A 315 12.37 2.68 -4.98
C TYR A 315 11.16 1.74 -4.80
N TYR A 316 11.37 0.59 -4.15
CA TYR A 316 10.31 -0.35 -3.82
C TYR A 316 9.30 0.26 -2.85
N ASP A 317 9.76 0.92 -1.79
CA ASP A 317 8.87 1.49 -0.78
C ASP A 317 8.11 2.70 -1.33
N GLN A 318 8.78 3.56 -2.09
CA GLN A 318 8.20 4.82 -2.57
C GLN A 318 7.37 4.66 -3.85
N TYR A 319 7.78 3.79 -4.78
CA TYR A 319 7.27 3.79 -6.15
C TYR A 319 6.69 2.45 -6.64
N ARG A 320 6.64 1.38 -5.82
CA ARG A 320 6.12 0.06 -6.29
C ARG A 320 4.72 0.09 -6.88
N TYR A 321 3.85 0.98 -6.41
CA TYR A 321 2.50 1.13 -6.95
C TYR A 321 2.43 2.08 -8.14
N ASP A 322 3.44 2.94 -8.30
CA ASP A 322 3.56 3.87 -9.41
C ASP A 322 4.33 3.29 -10.59
N ILE A 323 5.14 2.26 -10.41
CA ILE A 323 5.89 1.58 -11.48
C ILE A 323 5.11 0.31 -11.81
N PRO A 324 4.35 0.24 -12.93
CA PRO A 324 3.47 -0.89 -13.18
C PRO A 324 4.20 -2.20 -13.48
N VAL A 325 5.41 -2.14 -14.05
CA VAL A 325 6.18 -3.32 -14.46
C VAL A 325 7.43 -3.46 -13.61
N HIS A 326 7.46 -4.48 -12.77
CA HIS A 326 8.58 -4.73 -11.85
C HIS A 326 9.59 -5.66 -12.52
N LEU A 327 10.75 -5.13 -12.87
CA LEU A 327 11.90 -5.92 -13.30
C LEU A 327 12.59 -6.50 -12.07
N SER A 328 13.21 -7.66 -12.23
CA SER A 328 14.07 -8.26 -11.20
C SER A 328 15.31 -7.40 -11.01
N ALA A 329 15.51 -6.91 -9.78
CA ALA A 329 16.77 -6.28 -9.35
C ALA A 329 17.70 -7.28 -8.62
N TYR A 330 17.38 -8.57 -8.65
CA TYR A 330 18.15 -9.58 -7.93
C TYR A 330 19.53 -9.77 -8.58
N ARG A 331 20.59 -9.66 -7.77
CA ARG A 331 21.99 -9.89 -8.16
C ARG A 331 22.38 -9.27 -9.51
N VAL A 332 22.02 -8.00 -9.73
CA VAL A 332 22.42 -7.23 -10.93
C VAL A 332 21.97 -7.95 -12.22
N ASN A 333 20.66 -8.18 -12.36
CA ASN A 333 20.07 -8.83 -13.53
C ASN A 333 20.60 -10.27 -13.80
N GLU A 334 20.85 -11.07 -12.76
CA GLU A 334 21.28 -12.48 -12.91
C GLU A 334 20.33 -13.32 -13.79
N HIS A 335 19.06 -12.92 -13.88
CA HIS A 335 18.02 -13.51 -14.73
C HIS A 335 17.43 -12.44 -15.65
N TRP A 336 18.27 -11.83 -16.47
CA TRP A 336 17.90 -10.73 -17.36
C TRP A 336 16.86 -11.15 -18.41
N GLU A 337 16.80 -12.41 -18.81
CA GLU A 337 15.86 -12.94 -19.81
C GLU A 337 14.40 -12.72 -19.39
N ALA A 338 14.11 -12.93 -18.10
CA ALA A 338 12.78 -12.68 -17.54
C ALA A 338 12.42 -11.19 -17.55
N ASN A 339 13.41 -10.30 -17.46
CA ASN A 339 13.20 -8.86 -17.58
C ASN A 339 12.90 -8.48 -19.05
N ILE A 340 13.59 -9.09 -20.01
CA ILE A 340 13.34 -8.88 -21.45
C ILE A 340 11.90 -9.28 -21.81
N VAL A 341 11.42 -10.45 -21.36
CA VAL A 341 10.03 -10.90 -21.60
C VAL A 341 9.02 -9.86 -21.08
N LYS A 342 9.21 -9.38 -19.85
CA LYS A 342 8.34 -8.34 -19.27
C LYS A 342 8.36 -7.05 -20.06
N LEU A 343 9.52 -6.66 -20.60
CA LEU A 343 9.62 -5.44 -21.40
C LEU A 343 8.96 -5.59 -22.77
N HIS A 344 9.03 -6.76 -23.41
CA HIS A 344 8.25 -7.05 -24.63
C HIS A 344 6.75 -6.92 -24.39
N GLU A 345 6.24 -7.50 -23.29
CA GLU A 345 4.81 -7.38 -22.92
C GLU A 345 4.40 -5.94 -22.60
N ALA A 346 5.29 -5.19 -21.93
CA ALA A 346 5.03 -3.81 -21.55
C ALA A 346 5.03 -2.83 -22.74
N ALA A 347 5.80 -3.16 -23.78
CA ALA A 347 6.06 -2.34 -24.97
C ALA A 347 6.40 -0.88 -24.60
N PRO A 348 7.56 -0.63 -23.96
CA PRO A 348 7.99 0.72 -23.63
C PRO A 348 8.36 1.53 -24.88
N ASP A 349 8.10 2.84 -24.85
CA ASP A 349 8.48 3.77 -25.92
C ASP A 349 10.00 4.01 -25.95
N VAL A 350 10.63 3.99 -24.77
CA VAL A 350 12.07 4.18 -24.59
C VAL A 350 12.54 3.29 -23.44
N ILE A 351 13.69 2.65 -23.61
CA ILE A 351 14.41 1.92 -22.57
C ILE A 351 15.70 2.68 -22.31
N VAL A 352 15.93 3.12 -21.08
CA VAL A 352 17.21 3.69 -20.66
C VAL A 352 18.02 2.59 -20.00
N SER A 353 19.24 2.35 -20.48
CA SER A 353 20.17 1.38 -19.89
C SER A 353 21.54 2.00 -19.67
N ILE A 354 22.33 1.43 -18.76
CA ILE A 354 23.78 1.69 -18.71
C ILE A 354 24.45 0.78 -19.76
N ASP A 355 25.58 1.21 -20.31
CA ASP A 355 26.41 0.37 -21.18
C ASP A 355 27.13 -0.76 -20.41
N GLY A 356 27.79 -1.67 -21.12
CA GLY A 356 28.54 -2.78 -20.50
C GLY A 356 27.69 -3.99 -20.10
N LEU A 357 26.48 -4.13 -20.66
CA LEU A 357 25.72 -5.38 -20.62
C LEU A 357 26.45 -6.48 -21.41
N ALA A 358 26.13 -7.75 -21.13
CA ALA A 358 26.59 -8.85 -21.97
C ALA A 358 26.08 -8.69 -23.41
N GLU A 359 26.85 -9.16 -24.40
CA GLU A 359 26.51 -8.97 -25.82
C GLU A 359 25.12 -9.53 -26.16
N GLU A 360 24.81 -10.73 -25.66
CA GLU A 360 23.50 -11.37 -25.83
C GLU A 360 22.37 -10.58 -25.16
N GLU A 361 22.58 -10.11 -23.92
CA GLU A 361 21.61 -9.29 -23.19
C GLU A 361 21.33 -7.97 -23.92
N GLN A 362 22.37 -7.33 -24.44
CA GLN A 362 22.26 -6.08 -25.20
C GLN A 362 21.52 -6.28 -26.52
N GLU A 363 21.79 -7.36 -27.24
CA GLU A 363 21.08 -7.68 -28.49
C GLU A 363 19.59 -7.91 -28.23
N GLN A 364 19.25 -8.73 -27.23
CA GLN A 364 17.87 -9.02 -26.87
C GLN A 364 17.14 -7.77 -26.38
N LEU A 365 17.78 -6.91 -25.59
CA LEU A 365 17.21 -5.64 -25.17
C LEU A 365 16.93 -4.70 -26.36
N GLY A 366 17.83 -4.69 -27.35
CA GLY A 366 17.65 -3.94 -28.60
C GLY A 366 16.47 -4.41 -29.44
N GLN A 367 16.08 -5.69 -29.34
CA GLN A 367 14.91 -6.25 -30.03
C GLN A 367 13.58 -5.83 -29.38
N VAL A 368 13.59 -5.37 -28.13
CA VAL A 368 12.37 -4.89 -27.45
C VAL A 368 11.91 -3.55 -28.02
N GLY A 369 12.83 -2.64 -28.31
CA GLY A 369 12.49 -1.30 -28.77
C GLY A 369 13.65 -0.31 -28.73
N ASN A 370 13.33 0.98 -28.57
CA ASN A 370 14.34 2.04 -28.59
C ASN A 370 15.15 2.06 -27.28
N VAL A 371 16.40 1.58 -27.35
CA VAL A 371 17.34 1.58 -26.21
C VAL A 371 18.26 2.79 -26.28
N CYS A 372 18.21 3.62 -25.24
CA CYS A 372 19.08 4.75 -25.01
C CYS A 372 20.15 4.38 -23.97
N GLN A 373 21.40 4.26 -24.43
CA GLN A 373 22.52 3.87 -23.57
C GLN A 373 23.19 5.08 -22.89
N VAL A 374 23.47 4.92 -21.60
CA VAL A 374 24.16 5.88 -20.74
C VAL A 374 25.58 5.37 -20.46
N PRO A 375 26.64 6.12 -20.82
CA PRO A 375 28.01 5.65 -20.65
C PRO A 375 28.44 5.48 -19.18
N SER A 376 28.82 4.28 -18.76
CA SER A 376 29.25 3.94 -17.39
C SER A 376 30.58 4.59 -16.99
N THR A 377 31.42 4.90 -17.97
CA THR A 377 32.74 5.53 -17.79
C THR A 377 32.65 6.97 -17.25
N ARG A 378 31.54 7.67 -17.53
CA ARG A 378 31.30 9.03 -17.07
C ARG A 378 30.94 9.09 -15.59
N ASN A 379 31.01 10.27 -14.98
CA ASN A 379 30.48 10.49 -13.62
C ASN A 379 28.95 10.65 -13.65
N TRP A 380 28.31 10.56 -12.48
CA TRP A 380 26.84 10.60 -12.38
C TRP A 380 26.25 11.93 -12.88
N ARG A 381 26.96 13.06 -12.74
CA ARG A 381 26.51 14.37 -13.23
C ARG A 381 26.44 14.38 -14.76
N GLU A 382 27.51 13.93 -15.41
CA GLU A 382 27.58 13.80 -16.86
C GLU A 382 26.59 12.77 -17.41
N GLN A 383 26.39 11.67 -16.69
CA GLN A 383 25.38 10.67 -17.01
C GLN A 383 23.97 11.24 -16.90
N LEU A 384 23.67 12.07 -15.89
CA LEU A 384 22.39 12.77 -15.77
C LEU A 384 22.15 13.71 -16.96
N VAL A 385 23.14 14.55 -17.30
CA VAL A 385 23.04 15.46 -18.46
C VAL A 385 22.86 14.68 -19.77
N HIS A 386 23.59 13.57 -19.94
CA HIS A 386 23.47 12.71 -21.11
C HIS A 386 22.08 12.06 -21.19
N THR A 387 21.59 11.51 -20.09
CA THR A 387 20.24 10.93 -19.99
C THR A 387 19.17 11.97 -20.30
N ALA A 388 19.32 13.18 -19.77
CA ALA A 388 18.41 14.30 -20.00
C ALA A 388 18.36 14.68 -21.48
N LYS A 389 19.52 14.75 -22.15
CA LYS A 389 19.59 15.03 -23.59
C LYS A 389 18.91 13.95 -24.43
N LEU A 390 19.04 12.68 -24.05
CA LEU A 390 18.37 11.56 -24.74
C LEU A 390 16.85 11.64 -24.60
N LEU A 391 16.36 12.15 -23.48
CA LEU A 391 14.93 12.23 -23.15
C LEU A 391 14.29 13.59 -23.46
N GLY A 392 15.08 14.61 -23.80
CA GLY A 392 14.63 15.98 -24.02
C GLY A 392 14.27 16.74 -22.73
N GLU A 393 14.96 16.45 -21.62
CA GLU A 393 14.72 17.00 -20.27
C GLU A 393 15.93 17.76 -19.73
N GLU A 394 16.72 18.42 -20.58
CA GLU A 394 17.97 19.11 -20.21
C GLU A 394 17.77 20.22 -19.17
N THR A 395 16.60 20.89 -19.21
CA THR A 395 16.25 21.93 -18.24
C THR A 395 16.06 21.33 -16.84
N GLU A 396 15.45 20.15 -16.74
CA GLU A 396 15.26 19.44 -15.47
C GLU A 396 16.60 19.01 -14.88
N ALA A 397 17.51 18.49 -15.71
CA ALA A 397 18.88 18.16 -15.27
C ALA A 397 19.63 19.37 -14.72
N ALA A 398 19.60 20.50 -15.43
CA ALA A 398 20.26 21.72 -14.99
C ALA A 398 19.69 22.22 -13.66
N ASN A 399 18.36 22.20 -13.51
CA ASN A 399 17.69 22.58 -12.28
C ASN A 399 18.03 21.65 -11.11
N TRP A 400 18.06 20.34 -11.35
CA TRP A 400 18.39 19.34 -10.34
C TRP A 400 19.85 19.49 -9.87
N LEU A 401 20.80 19.63 -10.79
CA LEU A 401 22.22 19.84 -10.47
C LEU A 401 22.43 21.11 -9.64
N ALA A 402 21.80 22.22 -10.03
CA ALA A 402 21.89 23.47 -9.27
C ALA A 402 21.26 23.36 -7.87
N GLN A 403 20.21 22.55 -7.70
CA GLN A 403 19.62 22.27 -6.38
C GLN A 403 20.55 21.40 -5.53
N TYR A 404 21.15 20.37 -6.14
CA TYR A 404 22.10 19.49 -5.47
C TYR A 404 23.33 20.27 -4.97
N ASP A 405 23.92 21.14 -5.80
CA ASP A 405 25.09 21.93 -5.40
C ASP A 405 24.76 22.87 -4.21
N ARG A 406 23.60 23.55 -4.26
CA ARG A 406 23.12 24.34 -3.11
C ARG A 406 22.89 23.49 -1.86
N ARG A 407 22.43 22.25 -2.03
CA ARG A 407 22.22 21.32 -0.93
C ARG A 407 23.55 20.90 -0.31
N VAL A 408 24.57 20.61 -1.12
CA VAL A 408 25.93 20.32 -0.65
C VAL A 408 26.47 21.48 0.19
N ASP A 409 26.35 22.72 -0.32
CA ASP A 409 26.75 23.93 0.41
C ASP A 409 26.08 24.01 1.77
N TRP A 410 24.75 23.88 1.79
CA TRP A 410 23.97 23.92 3.01
C TRP A 410 24.36 22.80 3.99
N VAL A 411 24.50 21.55 3.52
CA VAL A 411 24.87 20.43 4.40
C VAL A 411 26.24 20.66 5.03
N ARG A 412 27.22 21.17 4.28
CA ARG A 412 28.54 21.51 4.82
C ARG A 412 28.48 22.55 5.94
N GLU A 413 27.56 23.51 5.85
CA GLU A 413 27.35 24.51 6.90
C GLU A 413 26.64 23.93 8.14
N GLN A 414 25.82 22.89 7.97
CA GLN A 414 25.13 22.22 9.08
C GLN A 414 25.98 21.18 9.80
N LEU A 415 27.15 20.81 9.25
CA LEU A 415 28.03 19.83 9.87
C LEU A 415 28.57 20.34 11.23
N PRO A 416 28.59 19.51 12.29
CA PRO A 416 29.08 19.94 13.60
C PRO A 416 30.52 20.46 13.56
N PRO A 417 30.87 21.44 14.43
CA PRO A 417 32.25 21.89 14.58
C PRO A 417 33.20 20.73 14.91
N GLY A 418 34.36 20.68 14.27
CA GLY A 418 35.40 19.66 14.50
C GLY A 418 35.19 18.33 13.76
N VAL A 419 34.02 18.08 13.15
CA VAL A 419 33.80 16.82 12.40
C VAL A 419 34.71 16.67 11.18
N LYS A 420 35.19 17.79 10.63
CA LYS A 420 36.15 17.82 9.51
C LYS A 420 37.56 17.38 9.91
N ASP A 421 37.87 17.38 11.20
CA ASP A 421 39.14 16.90 11.75
C ASP A 421 39.07 15.41 12.14
N GLU A 422 37.87 14.81 12.07
CA GLU A 422 37.64 13.40 12.36
C GLU A 422 37.90 12.54 11.12
N THR A 423 38.46 11.36 11.35
CA THR A 423 38.72 10.36 10.30
C THR A 423 37.58 9.36 10.15
N PHE A 424 37.24 9.05 8.90
CA PHE A 424 36.12 8.18 8.54
C PHE A 424 36.61 6.91 7.82
N LEU A 425 36.03 5.78 8.18
CA LEU A 425 36.21 4.53 7.45
C LEU A 425 34.87 3.83 7.24
N PHE A 426 34.60 3.48 5.99
CA PHE A 426 33.49 2.64 5.60
C PHE A 426 33.94 1.18 5.59
N VAL A 427 33.17 0.33 6.24
CA VAL A 427 33.47 -1.08 6.41
C VAL A 427 32.29 -1.92 5.96
N ARG A 428 32.56 -2.96 5.18
CA ARG A 428 31.58 -4.00 4.86
C ARG A 428 31.96 -5.29 5.56
N ILE A 429 31.02 -5.89 6.27
CA ILE A 429 31.16 -7.21 6.88
C ILE A 429 30.44 -8.22 5.99
N LEU A 430 31.16 -9.25 5.56
CA LEU A 430 30.63 -10.33 4.73
C LEU A 430 31.24 -11.64 5.20
N ARG A 431 30.39 -12.61 5.54
CA ARG A 431 30.75 -13.86 6.21
C ARG A 431 31.58 -13.56 7.46
N LYS A 432 32.86 -13.91 7.50
CA LYS A 432 33.75 -13.69 8.65
C LYS A 432 34.80 -12.61 8.40
N GLN A 433 34.71 -11.94 7.26
CA GLN A 433 35.70 -11.00 6.77
C GLN A 433 35.23 -9.55 6.94
N ILE A 434 36.19 -8.67 7.21
CA ILE A 434 36.02 -7.22 7.28
C ILE A 434 36.62 -6.65 5.99
N TYR A 435 35.90 -5.79 5.29
CA TYR A 435 36.41 -5.11 4.11
C TYR A 435 36.38 -3.60 4.32
N ALA A 436 37.51 -2.92 4.11
CA ALA A 436 37.49 -1.48 3.85
C ALA A 436 36.83 -1.25 2.51
N TYR A 437 35.81 -0.38 2.47
CA TYR A 437 34.96 -0.22 1.31
C TYR A 437 34.76 1.26 0.96
N CYS A 438 35.05 1.63 -0.28
CA CYS A 438 34.69 2.93 -0.84
C CYS A 438 34.36 2.76 -2.31
N ASN A 439 33.21 3.28 -2.75
CA ASN A 439 32.84 3.33 -4.16
C ASN A 439 32.81 4.77 -4.66
N ARG A 440 32.53 4.96 -5.95
CA ARG A 440 32.48 6.31 -6.57
C ARG A 440 31.53 7.25 -5.83
N GLY A 441 30.38 6.74 -5.38
CA GLY A 441 29.39 7.54 -4.66
C GLY A 441 29.87 7.99 -3.28
N ILE A 442 30.47 7.09 -2.50
CA ILE A 442 31.07 7.41 -1.20
C ILE A 442 32.20 8.42 -1.38
N ALA A 443 33.10 8.17 -2.35
CA ALA A 443 34.24 9.04 -2.62
C ALA A 443 33.77 10.47 -2.92
N GLU A 444 32.84 10.62 -3.85
CA GLU A 444 32.34 11.93 -4.26
C GLU A 444 31.50 12.62 -3.20
N VAL A 445 30.57 11.91 -2.53
CA VAL A 445 29.67 12.55 -1.56
C VAL A 445 30.42 12.88 -0.27
N VAL A 446 31.13 11.90 0.31
CA VAL A 446 31.68 12.03 1.66
C VAL A 446 33.00 12.79 1.65
N PHE A 447 33.90 12.45 0.73
CA PHE A 447 35.26 12.99 0.75
C PHE A 447 35.39 14.22 -0.14
N ASP A 448 34.82 14.21 -1.35
CA ASP A 448 34.94 15.36 -2.26
C ASP A 448 33.93 16.47 -1.92
N ASN A 449 32.64 16.16 -1.80
CA ASN A 449 31.58 17.16 -1.60
C ASN A 449 31.51 17.65 -0.15
N LEU A 450 31.53 16.75 0.83
CA LEU A 450 31.46 17.13 2.26
C LEU A 450 32.81 17.48 2.90
N HIS A 451 33.92 17.23 2.18
CA HIS A 451 35.30 17.48 2.65
C HIS A 451 35.64 16.79 3.98
N LEU A 452 35.15 15.57 4.17
CA LEU A 452 35.50 14.74 5.34
C LEU A 452 36.80 13.97 5.07
N GLN A 453 37.50 13.56 6.13
CA GLN A 453 38.81 12.93 6.01
C GLN A 453 38.71 11.40 6.00
N GLN A 454 39.44 10.77 5.09
CA GLN A 454 39.63 9.32 5.11
C GLN A 454 40.56 8.92 6.25
N ALA A 455 40.29 7.77 6.88
CA ALA A 455 41.15 7.25 7.94
C ALA A 455 42.49 6.69 7.46
N PHE A 456 42.65 6.48 6.15
CA PHE A 456 43.85 5.91 5.58
C PHE A 456 44.07 6.44 4.16
N GLN A 457 45.34 6.51 3.73
CA GLN A 457 45.69 6.85 2.35
C GLN A 457 45.69 5.58 1.51
N TRP A 458 44.59 5.37 0.78
CA TRP A 458 44.42 4.21 -0.07
C TRP A 458 45.10 4.41 -1.43
N PRO A 459 45.58 3.33 -2.09
CA PRO A 459 46.19 3.43 -3.42
C PRO A 459 45.22 3.95 -4.50
N GLU A 460 43.94 3.63 -4.35
CA GLU A 460 42.86 4.00 -5.26
C GLU A 460 41.76 4.74 -4.48
N GLN A 461 41.01 5.63 -5.15
CA GLN A 461 39.87 6.32 -4.54
C GLN A 461 38.66 5.40 -4.31
N VAL A 462 38.58 4.31 -5.09
CA VAL A 462 37.56 3.27 -4.99
C VAL A 462 38.27 1.98 -4.58
N TYR A 463 37.78 1.32 -3.54
CA TYR A 463 38.43 0.13 -2.99
C TYR A 463 37.41 -0.79 -2.30
N ASN A 464 37.71 -2.08 -2.29
CA ASN A 464 37.01 -3.10 -1.52
C ASN A 464 38.03 -4.14 -1.03
N MET A 465 38.81 -3.76 -0.02
CA MET A 465 39.99 -4.50 0.43
C MET A 465 39.73 -5.22 1.74
N GLU A 466 40.08 -6.50 1.80
CA GLU A 466 40.00 -7.26 3.04
C GLU A 466 40.96 -6.68 4.09
N LEU A 467 40.46 -6.54 5.32
CA LEU A 467 41.19 -6.09 6.49
C LEU A 467 41.12 -7.16 7.58
N SER A 468 42.26 -7.44 8.21
CA SER A 468 42.25 -8.11 9.51
C SER A 468 41.82 -7.12 10.61
N LEU A 469 41.36 -7.64 11.74
CA LEU A 469 41.01 -6.81 12.90
C LEU A 469 42.23 -6.06 13.45
N GLU A 470 43.43 -6.62 13.32
CA GLU A 470 44.69 -5.96 13.67
C GLU A 470 44.98 -4.77 12.76
N GLN A 471 44.77 -4.90 11.45
CA GLN A 471 44.91 -3.79 10.51
C GLN A 471 43.90 -2.69 10.79
N LEU A 472 42.64 -3.05 11.05
CA LEU A 472 41.61 -2.09 11.45
C LEU A 472 41.98 -1.34 12.74
N ALA A 473 42.56 -2.05 13.73
CA ALA A 473 43.03 -1.46 14.98
C ALA A 473 44.27 -0.56 14.80
N LEU A 474 45.08 -0.77 13.76
CA LEU A 474 46.17 0.13 13.40
C LEU A 474 45.65 1.40 12.70
N ILE A 475 44.64 1.28 11.84
CA ILE A 475 43.99 2.42 11.18
C ILE A 475 43.24 3.28 12.22
N ASN A 476 42.53 2.64 13.15
CA ASN A 476 41.83 3.24 14.30
C ASN A 476 41.05 4.53 14.00
N PRO A 477 40.05 4.50 13.09
CA PRO A 477 39.30 5.68 12.68
C PRO A 477 38.50 6.31 13.83
N ASP A 478 38.24 7.61 13.75
CA ASP A 478 37.35 8.31 14.68
C ASP A 478 35.88 7.93 14.51
N ARG A 479 35.48 7.59 13.27
CA ARG A 479 34.13 7.15 12.92
C ARG A 479 34.16 5.93 12.00
N LEU A 480 33.31 4.96 12.32
CA LEU A 480 33.08 3.78 11.50
C LEU A 480 31.67 3.79 10.93
N LEU A 481 31.55 3.62 9.62
CA LEU A 481 30.27 3.35 8.96
C LEU A 481 30.26 1.90 8.50
N VAL A 482 29.44 1.08 9.14
CA VAL A 482 29.51 -0.38 9.01
C VAL A 482 28.27 -0.91 8.30
N ASN A 483 28.47 -1.49 7.13
CA ASN A 483 27.46 -2.27 6.41
C ASN A 483 27.63 -3.76 6.73
N VAL A 484 26.69 -4.35 7.46
CA VAL A 484 26.70 -5.79 7.76
C VAL A 484 25.80 -6.53 6.76
N CYS A 485 26.37 -7.45 5.99
CA CYS A 485 25.59 -8.28 5.08
C CYS A 485 24.63 -9.19 5.89
N GLN A 486 23.41 -9.35 5.40
CA GLN A 486 22.29 -9.93 6.17
C GLN A 486 22.23 -11.47 6.13
N GLU A 487 23.35 -12.14 5.82
CA GLU A 487 23.42 -13.60 5.83
C GLU A 487 23.61 -14.09 7.27
N SER A 488 22.95 -15.18 7.67
CA SER A 488 22.98 -15.67 9.06
C SER A 488 24.41 -15.90 9.58
N GLU A 489 25.31 -16.41 8.74
CA GLU A 489 26.73 -16.55 9.09
C GLU A 489 27.39 -15.20 9.36
N THR A 490 27.08 -14.18 8.55
CA THR A 490 27.65 -12.84 8.71
C THR A 490 27.14 -12.17 9.98
N LEU A 491 25.86 -12.32 10.31
CA LEU A 491 25.27 -11.77 11.53
C LEU A 491 25.88 -12.40 12.78
N ALA A 492 26.06 -13.72 12.81
CA ALA A 492 26.74 -14.41 13.91
C ALA A 492 28.21 -13.98 14.05
N ALA A 493 28.92 -13.81 12.92
CA ALA A 493 30.30 -13.32 12.94
C ALA A 493 30.38 -11.86 13.42
N TRP A 494 29.40 -11.04 13.07
CA TRP A 494 29.28 -9.65 13.54
C TRP A 494 29.08 -9.58 15.05
N GLU A 495 28.19 -10.40 15.63
CA GLU A 495 28.00 -10.48 17.08
C GLU A 495 29.30 -10.85 17.80
N GLN A 496 30.01 -11.88 17.32
CA GLN A 496 31.30 -12.29 17.87
C GLN A 496 32.37 -11.20 17.73
N LEU A 497 32.38 -10.47 16.62
CA LEU A 497 33.30 -9.36 16.40
C LEU A 497 33.07 -8.24 17.42
N GLN A 498 31.81 -7.90 17.70
CA GLN A 498 31.44 -6.86 18.68
C GLN A 498 31.88 -7.18 20.11
N GLU A 499 31.89 -8.47 20.47
CA GLU A 499 32.38 -8.96 21.77
C GLU A 499 33.90 -9.02 21.86
N SER A 500 34.60 -8.97 20.72
CA SER A 500 36.06 -9.08 20.72
C SER A 500 36.72 -7.89 21.41
N TRP A 501 37.71 -8.18 22.26
CA TRP A 501 38.51 -7.17 22.96
C TRP A 501 39.05 -6.10 21.98
N ARG A 502 39.63 -6.52 20.85
CA ARG A 502 40.25 -5.59 19.89
C ARG A 502 39.22 -4.63 19.29
N TRP A 503 38.02 -5.11 18.94
CA TRP A 503 36.94 -4.26 18.48
C TRP A 503 36.54 -3.22 19.55
N GLN A 504 36.34 -3.66 20.80
CA GLN A 504 35.98 -2.78 21.91
C GLN A 504 37.04 -1.71 22.24
N GLN A 505 38.28 -1.89 21.79
CA GLN A 505 39.35 -0.91 21.99
C GLN A 505 39.40 0.20 20.93
N LEU A 506 38.72 0.03 19.80
CA LEU A 506 38.70 1.03 18.72
C LEU A 506 38.16 2.36 19.22
N SER A 507 38.79 3.46 18.79
CA SER A 507 38.39 4.83 19.15
C SER A 507 36.93 5.09 18.83
N ALA A 508 36.48 4.72 17.62
CA ALA A 508 35.09 4.85 17.21
C ALA A 508 34.12 4.05 18.11
N VAL A 509 34.49 2.85 18.56
CA VAL A 509 33.62 2.02 19.42
C VAL A 509 33.50 2.64 20.81
N ARG A 510 34.63 3.01 21.42
CA ARG A 510 34.66 3.63 22.76
C ARG A 510 33.92 4.95 22.84
N ARG A 511 33.94 5.72 21.75
CA ARG A 511 33.27 7.02 21.64
C ARG A 511 31.83 6.91 21.13
N GLN A 512 31.30 5.70 20.94
CA GLN A 512 29.95 5.45 20.40
C GLN A 512 29.72 6.11 19.01
N ARG A 513 30.73 6.01 18.14
CA ARG A 513 30.75 6.56 16.77
C ARG A 513 30.82 5.46 15.70
N VAL A 514 30.25 4.30 16.01
CA VAL A 514 29.99 3.24 15.05
C VAL A 514 28.56 3.42 14.55
N HIS A 515 28.42 3.68 13.25
CA HIS A 515 27.14 3.91 12.60
C HIS A 515 26.83 2.72 11.70
N LEU A 516 25.78 1.97 12.02
CA LEU A 516 25.31 0.90 11.13
C LEU A 516 24.61 1.54 9.93
N ILE A 517 25.04 1.18 8.72
CA ILE A 517 24.46 1.67 7.47
C ILE A 517 23.86 0.53 6.65
N HIS A 518 22.74 0.80 5.99
CA HIS A 518 22.12 -0.13 5.05
C HIS A 518 22.87 -0.15 3.71
N THR A 519 22.63 -1.18 2.89
CA THR A 519 23.24 -1.29 1.57
C THR A 519 22.71 -0.21 0.61
N ASP A 520 21.43 0.10 0.69
CA ASP A 520 20.79 1.24 0.01
C ASP A 520 20.86 2.49 0.91
N PRO A 521 21.32 3.68 0.44
CA PRO A 521 21.74 4.03 -0.92
C PRO A 521 23.21 3.71 -1.26
N TRP A 522 24.00 3.27 -0.28
CA TRP A 522 25.47 3.25 -0.29
C TRP A 522 26.16 2.41 -1.37
N VAL A 523 25.45 1.61 -2.16
CA VAL A 523 26.00 0.84 -3.30
C VAL A 523 25.56 1.36 -4.66
N GLU A 524 24.65 2.33 -4.70
CA GLU A 524 24.11 2.87 -5.93
C GLU A 524 24.85 4.14 -6.35
N TYR A 525 25.15 4.24 -7.65
CA TYR A 525 25.73 5.43 -8.25
C TYR A 525 24.69 6.09 -9.17
N SER A 526 23.90 7.00 -8.60
CA SER A 526 22.86 7.76 -9.29
C SER A 526 22.59 9.09 -8.57
N PRO A 527 21.97 10.09 -9.22
CA PRO A 527 21.69 11.39 -8.58
C PRO A 527 20.89 11.25 -7.27
N ILE A 528 19.84 10.43 -7.28
CA ILE A 528 18.99 10.19 -6.11
C ILE A 528 19.76 9.48 -4.99
N ALA A 529 20.64 8.53 -5.33
CA ALA A 529 21.50 7.89 -4.34
C ALA A 529 22.49 8.88 -3.73
N MET A 530 23.10 9.77 -4.54
CA MET A 530 24.05 10.79 -4.05
C MET A 530 23.40 11.74 -3.06
N GLU A 531 22.18 12.21 -3.34
CA GLU A 531 21.41 13.07 -2.44
C GLU A 531 21.08 12.34 -1.13
N ARG A 532 20.63 11.09 -1.21
CA ARG A 532 20.29 10.28 -0.03
C ARG A 532 21.50 9.92 0.83
N MET A 533 22.67 9.67 0.23
CA MET A 533 23.92 9.48 0.99
C MET A 533 24.25 10.73 1.81
N MET A 534 24.11 11.91 1.19
CA MET A 534 24.37 13.19 1.84
C MET A 534 23.38 13.45 2.99
N ASP A 535 22.09 13.21 2.80
CA ASP A 535 21.09 13.33 3.86
C ASP A 535 21.33 12.33 5.00
N THR A 536 21.74 11.10 4.67
CA THR A 536 22.13 10.09 5.68
C THR A 536 23.33 10.57 6.49
N MET A 537 24.36 11.13 5.84
CA MET A 537 25.51 11.69 6.55
C MET A 537 25.12 12.84 7.48
N LEU A 538 24.28 13.77 7.00
CA LEU A 538 23.80 14.85 7.85
C LEU A 538 23.06 14.31 9.08
N GLN A 539 22.17 13.33 8.91
CA GLN A 539 21.44 12.72 10.02
C GLN A 539 22.38 12.04 11.03
N LEU A 540 23.35 11.25 10.54
CA LEU A 540 24.32 10.55 11.39
C LEU A 540 25.24 11.50 12.16
N LEU A 541 25.54 12.67 11.60
CA LEU A 541 26.49 13.62 12.19
C LEU A 541 25.83 14.71 13.03
N SER A 542 24.59 15.11 12.74
CA SER A 542 23.90 16.22 13.42
C SER A 542 23.43 15.92 14.85
N GLY A 543 23.64 14.70 15.37
CA GLY A 543 23.38 14.36 16.78
C GLY A 543 21.89 14.19 17.15
N ASN A 544 20.96 14.49 16.24
CA ASN A 544 19.54 14.16 16.38
C ASN A 544 19.30 12.72 15.89
N CYS A 545 19.66 11.74 16.70
CA CYS A 545 19.05 10.42 16.58
C CYS A 545 17.59 10.54 17.06
N PRO A 546 16.57 10.18 16.26
CA PRO A 546 15.21 10.04 16.77
C PRO A 546 15.10 8.96 17.85
#